data_AF-A0A925IR24-F1
#
_entry.id   AF-A0A925IR24-F1
#
_cell.length_a   1.000
_cell.length_b   1.000
_cell.length_c   1.000
_cell.angle_alpha   90.00
_cell.angle_beta   90.00
_cell.angle_gamma   90.00
#
_symmetry.space_group_name_H-M   'P 1'
#
loop_
_entity.id
_entity.type
_entity.pdbx_description
1 polymer ?
#
loop_
_entity_poly.entity_id
_entity_poly.type
_entity_poly.pdbx_seq_one_letter_code
_entity_poly.pdbx_strand_id
1 'polypeptide(L)'
;MKLNSVVARWLLVGLLTVSGTASLTFSAQAQDSFEKKIEQVSKNKGQAGSGDMIRRFFYGDLLPLGVQPGGAGMVVNLYNKANDYTFSYCATYDVVVAIKKGRVALFPSDEVK
;
A
#
# COMPACT_ATOMS: atom_id res chain seq x y z
N MET A 1 36.30 5.78 -44.06
CA MET A 1 34.94 6.29 -43.80
C MET A 1 34.99 7.19 -42.57
N LYS A 2 34.25 8.31 -42.63
CA LYS A 2 34.45 9.58 -41.90
C LYS A 2 34.06 9.52 -40.41
N LEU A 3 34.97 9.97 -39.54
CA LEU A 3 34.71 10.36 -38.14
C LEU A 3 34.13 11.79 -38.13
N ASN A 4 32.86 11.94 -37.76
CA ASN A 4 32.21 13.25 -37.51
C ASN A 4 31.85 13.30 -36.00
N SER A 5 32.53 14.07 -35.15
CA SER A 5 32.49 15.54 -35.00
C SER A 5 31.17 16.07 -34.41
N VAL A 6 30.96 15.91 -33.09
CA VAL A 6 29.97 16.71 -32.30
C VAL A 6 30.48 16.99 -30.86
N VAL A 7 31.80 17.09 -30.65
CA VAL A 7 32.44 17.41 -29.34
C VAL A 7 32.61 18.93 -29.12
N ALA A 8 31.83 19.77 -29.77
CA ALA A 8 31.89 21.20 -29.52
C ALA A 8 30.58 21.85 -29.91
N ARG A 9 29.77 22.29 -28.92
CA ARG A 9 29.09 23.61 -28.98
C ARG A 9 28.04 23.95 -27.91
N TRP A 10 27.92 23.26 -26.78
CA TRP A 10 26.90 23.68 -25.79
C TRP A 10 27.39 23.67 -24.34
N LEU A 11 28.55 24.29 -24.11
CA LEU A 11 28.91 24.83 -22.80
C LEU A 11 28.84 26.36 -22.89
N LEU A 12 28.19 26.96 -21.89
CA LEU A 12 28.07 28.40 -21.61
C LEU A 12 27.15 29.22 -22.52
N VAL A 13 25.89 29.39 -22.10
CA VAL A 13 25.30 30.69 -21.73
C VAL A 13 24.03 30.39 -20.92
N GLY A 14 23.96 30.80 -19.66
CA GLY A 14 22.71 30.71 -18.90
C GLY A 14 22.82 30.73 -17.38
N LEU A 15 23.71 31.54 -16.81
CA LEU A 15 23.65 31.93 -15.40
C LEU A 15 22.61 33.06 -15.30
N LEU A 16 21.41 32.78 -14.78
CA LEU A 16 20.54 33.80 -14.20
C LEU A 16 19.75 33.24 -13.00
N THR A 17 19.79 34.03 -11.94
CA THR A 17 19.44 33.78 -10.56
C THR A 17 17.96 34.02 -10.20
N VAL A 18 17.52 33.30 -9.15
CA VAL A 18 16.52 33.68 -8.11
C VAL A 18 15.02 33.50 -8.41
N SER A 19 14.41 32.44 -7.83
CA SER A 19 13.37 32.53 -6.77
C SER A 19 12.52 31.26 -6.65
N GLY A 20 12.49 30.66 -5.46
CA GLY A 20 11.29 30.08 -4.85
C GLY A 20 10.56 28.95 -5.58
N THR A 21 10.83 27.70 -5.18
CA THR A 21 9.95 26.86 -4.35
C THR A 21 10.48 25.43 -4.40
N ALA A 22 10.66 24.85 -3.22
CA ALA A 22 11.07 23.47 -3.03
C ALA A 22 10.15 22.52 -3.81
N SER A 23 10.66 21.94 -4.89
CA SER A 23 10.06 20.73 -5.45
C SER A 23 10.39 19.59 -4.49
N LEU A 24 9.44 19.35 -3.59
CA LEU A 24 9.44 18.26 -2.65
C LEU A 24 9.50 16.93 -3.43
N THR A 25 10.71 16.39 -3.62
CA THR A 25 10.90 14.95 -3.78
C THR A 25 10.48 14.29 -2.46
N PHE A 26 9.18 14.02 -2.32
CA PHE A 26 8.67 13.15 -1.27
C PHE A 26 9.10 11.71 -1.58
N SER A 27 10.22 11.32 -0.99
CA SER A 27 10.49 10.02 -0.36
C SER A 27 9.73 8.80 -0.89
N ALA A 28 10.20 8.23 -2.00
CA ALA A 28 9.83 6.88 -2.45
C ALA A 28 10.24 5.74 -1.46
N GLN A 29 10.95 6.04 -0.38
CA GLN A 29 11.37 5.05 0.63
C GLN A 29 10.26 4.58 1.57
N ALA A 30 9.12 5.28 1.67
CA ALA A 30 8.02 4.84 2.54
C ALA A 30 7.11 3.79 1.87
N GLN A 31 6.86 3.90 0.56
CA GLN A 31 6.00 2.97 -0.19
C GLN A 31 6.56 1.55 -0.27
N ASP A 32 7.88 1.41 -0.42
CA ASP A 32 8.56 0.11 -0.48
C ASP A 32 8.30 -0.72 0.81
N SER A 33 8.20 -0.05 1.96
CA SER A 33 7.88 -0.69 3.23
C SER A 33 6.42 -1.14 3.36
N PHE A 34 5.48 -0.40 2.74
CA PHE A 34 4.06 -0.72 2.79
C PHE A 34 3.71 -1.90 1.88
N GLU A 35 4.21 -1.87 0.65
CA GLU A 35 3.99 -2.97 -0.30
C GLU A 35 4.58 -4.28 0.23
N LYS A 36 5.75 -4.24 0.87
CA LYS A 36 6.33 -5.39 1.59
C LYS A 36 5.44 -5.89 2.73
N LYS A 37 4.85 -5.00 3.54
CA LYS A 37 3.91 -5.38 4.60
C LYS A 37 2.66 -6.05 4.03
N ILE A 38 2.07 -5.49 2.97
CA ILE A 38 0.94 -6.12 2.29
C ILE A 38 1.33 -7.48 1.71
N GLU A 39 2.49 -7.58 1.08
CA GLU A 39 2.97 -8.84 0.52
C GLU A 39 3.10 -9.90 1.62
N GLN A 40 3.66 -9.55 2.78
CA GLN A 40 3.77 -10.43 3.94
C GLN A 40 2.40 -10.87 4.47
N VAL A 41 1.45 -9.95 4.63
CA VAL A 41 0.08 -10.30 5.06
C VAL A 41 -0.59 -11.14 3.97
N SER A 42 -0.35 -10.85 2.69
CA SER A 42 -0.94 -11.58 1.57
C SER A 42 -0.46 -13.03 1.48
N LYS A 43 0.82 -13.28 1.77
CA LYS A 43 1.42 -14.61 1.83
C LYS A 43 0.90 -15.45 3.00
N ASN A 44 0.50 -14.79 4.08
CA ASN A 44 -0.02 -15.45 5.28
C ASN A 44 -1.55 -15.34 5.41
N LYS A 45 -2.27 -15.04 4.31
CA LYS A 45 -3.74 -15.04 4.30
C LYS A 45 -4.27 -16.40 4.76
N GLY A 46 -5.32 -16.37 5.58
CA GLY A 46 -5.96 -17.57 6.13
C GLY A 46 -5.13 -18.34 7.18
N GLN A 47 -3.91 -17.88 7.50
CA GLN A 47 -3.10 -18.46 8.57
C GLN A 47 -3.43 -17.80 9.92
N ALA A 48 -3.43 -18.59 10.99
CA ALA A 48 -3.59 -18.11 12.35
C ALA A 48 -2.49 -17.07 12.70
N GLY A 49 -2.89 -15.93 13.27
CA GLY A 49 -1.97 -14.83 13.61
C GLY A 49 -1.71 -13.84 12.47
N SER A 50 -2.36 -14.00 11.31
CA SER A 50 -2.36 -12.97 10.26
C SER A 50 -3.12 -11.71 10.66
N GLY A 51 -4.06 -11.84 11.59
CA GLY A 51 -4.73 -10.73 12.25
C GLY A 51 -3.80 -9.89 13.12
N ASP A 52 -2.96 -10.50 13.96
CA ASP A 52 -1.94 -9.76 14.71
C ASP A 52 -0.98 -9.00 13.79
N MET A 53 -0.58 -9.58 12.65
CA MET A 53 0.27 -8.89 11.67
C MET A 53 -0.35 -7.58 11.16
N ILE A 54 -1.63 -7.57 10.79
CA ILE A 54 -2.27 -6.31 10.34
C ILE A 54 -2.39 -5.30 11.47
N ARG A 55 -2.67 -5.76 12.69
CA ARG A 55 -2.77 -4.90 13.88
C ARG A 55 -1.42 -4.28 14.21
N ARG A 56 -0.31 -4.99 13.95
CA ARG A 56 1.05 -4.51 14.20
C ARG A 56 1.57 -3.61 13.08
N PHE A 57 1.22 -3.90 11.82
CA PHE A 57 1.70 -3.17 10.66
C PHE A 57 0.91 -1.89 10.34
N PHE A 58 -0.38 -1.87 10.67
CA PHE A 58 -1.33 -0.79 10.33
C PHE A 58 -2.08 -0.27 11.56
N TYR A 59 -1.44 -0.35 12.74
CA TYR A 59 -2.02 0.14 13.99
C TYR A 59 -2.45 1.61 13.87
N GLY A 60 -3.69 1.93 14.20
CA GLY A 60 -4.22 3.29 14.19
C GLY A 60 -4.70 3.80 12.82
N ASP A 61 -4.30 3.18 11.72
CA ASP A 61 -4.66 3.60 10.35
C ASP A 61 -5.84 2.81 9.77
N LEU A 62 -6.30 1.78 10.47
CA LEU A 62 -7.40 0.90 10.04
C LEU A 62 -8.74 1.46 10.52
N LEU A 63 -9.60 1.85 9.58
CA LEU A 63 -10.97 2.28 9.83
C LEU A 63 -11.94 1.11 9.63
N PRO A 64 -12.81 0.79 10.60
CA PRO A 64 -13.85 -0.19 10.39
C PRO A 64 -14.91 0.35 9.42
N LEU A 65 -15.15 -0.38 8.33
CA LEU A 65 -16.20 -0.08 7.36
C LEU A 65 -17.53 -0.79 7.69
N GLY A 66 -17.45 -2.02 8.17
CA GLY A 66 -18.60 -2.85 8.44
C GLY A 66 -18.21 -4.27 8.84
N VAL A 67 -19.22 -5.03 9.27
CA VAL A 67 -19.07 -6.43 9.66
C VAL A 67 -19.96 -7.26 8.74
N GLN A 68 -19.45 -8.42 8.30
CA GLN A 68 -20.19 -9.36 7.47
C GLN A 68 -19.86 -10.81 7.87
N PRO A 69 -20.72 -11.78 7.54
CA PRO A 69 -20.34 -13.18 7.64
C PRO A 69 -19.34 -13.56 6.52
N GLY A 70 -18.37 -14.40 6.86
CA GLY A 70 -17.37 -14.95 5.96
C GLY A 70 -16.99 -16.40 6.33
N GLY A 71 -16.09 -17.01 5.56
CA GLY A 71 -15.70 -18.42 5.67
C GLY A 71 -15.04 -18.76 7.02
N ALA A 72 -14.35 -17.80 7.63
CA ALA A 72 -13.80 -17.91 8.98
C ALA A 72 -14.76 -17.41 10.08
N GLY A 73 -16.04 -17.18 9.80
CA GLY A 73 -17.01 -16.63 10.76
C GLY A 73 -17.28 -15.14 10.57
N MET A 74 -17.45 -14.39 11.66
CA MET A 74 -17.74 -12.95 11.55
C MET A 74 -16.45 -12.18 11.22
N VAL A 75 -16.47 -11.48 10.09
CA VAL A 75 -15.32 -10.72 9.58
C VAL A 75 -15.64 -9.23 9.55
N VAL A 76 -14.66 -8.43 9.94
CA VAL A 76 -14.72 -6.98 9.93
C VAL A 76 -13.88 -6.47 8.79
N ASN A 77 -14.46 -5.61 7.96
CA ASN A 77 -13.77 -4.97 6.86
C ASN A 77 -13.10 -3.71 7.38
N LEU A 78 -11.77 -3.69 7.36
CA LEU A 78 -10.91 -2.64 7.87
C LEU A 78 -10.23 -1.93 6.69
N TYR A 79 -10.48 -0.64 6.54
CA TYR A 79 -9.94 0.18 5.47
C TYR A 79 -8.79 1.06 5.95
N ASN A 80 -7.64 0.96 5.29
CA ASN A 80 -6.52 1.84 5.49
C ASN A 80 -6.60 3.04 4.55
N LYS A 81 -6.86 4.24 5.10
CA LYS A 81 -6.98 5.48 4.33
C LYS A 81 -5.64 5.97 3.76
N ALA A 82 -4.52 5.64 4.40
CA ALA A 82 -3.20 6.11 3.96
C ALA A 82 -2.76 5.44 2.65
N ASN A 83 -3.23 4.23 2.37
CA ASN A 83 -2.75 3.43 1.24
C ASN A 83 -3.87 2.88 0.33
N ASP A 84 -5.12 3.15 0.68
CA ASP A 84 -6.30 2.71 -0.07
C ASP A 84 -6.37 1.18 -0.20
N TYR A 85 -6.31 0.48 0.95
CA TYR A 85 -6.47 -0.96 1.03
C TYR A 85 -7.53 -1.33 2.06
N THR A 86 -8.36 -2.31 1.73
CA THR A 86 -9.29 -2.93 2.65
C THR A 86 -8.85 -4.35 2.97
N PHE A 87 -8.86 -4.68 4.26
CA PHE A 87 -8.57 -5.99 4.82
C PHE A 87 -9.86 -6.56 5.40
N SER A 88 -10.19 -7.81 5.09
CA SER A 88 -11.26 -8.52 5.78
C SER A 88 -10.64 -9.40 6.87
N TYR A 89 -10.91 -9.03 8.11
CA TYR A 89 -10.29 -9.60 9.30
C TYR A 89 -11.32 -10.32 10.17
N CYS A 90 -11.07 -11.59 10.49
CA CYS A 90 -11.85 -12.34 11.45
C CYS A 90 -11.24 -12.23 12.86
N ALA A 91 -11.99 -11.65 13.80
CA ALA A 91 -11.55 -11.54 15.19
C ALA A 91 -11.56 -12.87 15.96
N THR A 92 -12.35 -13.86 15.51
CA THR A 92 -12.51 -15.14 16.20
C THR A 92 -11.28 -16.03 16.06
N TYR A 93 -10.69 -16.09 14.87
CA TYR A 93 -9.52 -16.93 14.57
C TYR A 93 -8.24 -16.12 14.34
N ASP A 94 -8.31 -14.80 14.54
CA ASP A 94 -7.22 -13.86 14.28
C ASP A 94 -6.60 -14.04 12.87
N VAL A 95 -7.47 -14.15 11.86
CA VAL A 95 -7.08 -14.40 10.46
C VAL A 95 -7.52 -13.30 9.53
N VAL A 96 -6.70 -13.03 8.51
CA VAL A 96 -7.05 -12.19 7.37
C VAL A 96 -7.49 -13.08 6.22
N VAL A 97 -8.74 -12.94 5.81
CA VAL A 97 -9.37 -13.77 4.76
C VAL A 97 -9.27 -13.10 3.40
N ALA A 98 -9.44 -11.78 3.33
CA ALA A 98 -9.37 -11.05 2.08
C ALA A 98 -8.54 -9.77 2.20
N ILE A 99 -7.89 -9.39 1.10
CA ILE A 99 -7.21 -8.10 0.97
C ILE A 99 -7.52 -7.58 -0.42
N LYS A 100 -8.04 -6.36 -0.51
CA LYS A 100 -8.25 -5.66 -1.77
C LYS A 100 -7.71 -4.25 -1.69
N LYS A 101 -7.25 -3.76 -2.83
CA LYS A 101 -7.02 -2.33 -3.03
C LYS A 101 -8.37 -1.64 -3.27
N GLY A 102 -8.55 -0.44 -2.74
CA GLY A 102 -9.83 0.27 -2.74
C GLY A 102 -10.53 0.20 -1.39
N ARG A 103 -11.48 1.12 -1.19
CA ARG A 103 -12.46 1.08 -0.09
C ARG A 103 -13.59 0.12 -0.42
N VAL A 104 -13.61 -1.04 0.22
CA VAL A 104 -14.59 -2.11 -0.02
C VAL A 104 -15.45 -2.30 1.23
N ALA A 105 -16.68 -1.79 1.21
CA ALA A 105 -17.59 -1.89 2.36
C ALA A 105 -18.03 -3.33 2.63
N LEU A 106 -18.32 -4.09 1.57
CA LEU A 106 -18.60 -5.52 1.62
C LEU A 106 -17.72 -6.26 0.60
N PHE A 107 -17.06 -7.32 1.05
CA PHE A 107 -16.39 -8.25 0.13
C PHE A 107 -17.41 -9.27 -0.38
N PRO A 108 -17.32 -9.67 -1.67
CA PRO A 108 -18.13 -10.77 -2.18
C PRO A 108 -17.84 -12.06 -1.39
N SER A 109 -18.88 -12.84 -1.10
CA SER A 109 -18.78 -14.06 -0.28
C SER A 109 -17.73 -15.05 -0.78
N ASP A 110 -17.43 -15.04 -2.08
CA ASP A 110 -16.41 -15.91 -2.67
C ASP A 110 -14.97 -15.54 -2.29
N GLU A 111 -14.70 -14.30 -1.90
CA GLU A 111 -13.36 -13.82 -1.50
C GLU A 111 -13.09 -13.95 0.00
N VAL A 112 -14.15 -14.12 0.79
CA VAL A 112 -14.11 -14.25 2.25
C VAL A 112 -14.27 -15.73 2.57
N LYS A 113 -13.28 -16.54 2.19
CA LYS A 113 -13.24 -17.99 2.45
C LYS A 113 -12.12 -18.34 3.39
#